data_AF-A0AAU3QYP8-F1
#
_entry.id   AF-A0AAU3QYP8-F1
#
_cell.length_a   1.000
_cell.length_b   1.000
_cell.length_c   1.000
_cell.angle_alpha   90.00
_cell.angle_beta   90.00
_cell.angle_gamma   90.00
#
_symmetry.space_group_name_H-M   'P 1'
#
loop_
_entity.id
_entity.type
_entity.pdbx_description
1 polymer ?
#
loop_
_entity_poly.entity_id
_entity_poly.type
_entity_poly.pdbx_seq_one_letter_code
_entity_poly.pdbx_strand_id
1 'polypeptide(L)'
;MTVSDAVYGLLGALGGAIVAATATFYGPLQLQKRALRESSAERDSTHARTEANRQSELQRAQVARVVQVRKAMAAWDNLLARTFRLLGNGIVDPGAFHQAAERARVDASTALYEALNDGLYIPATQGSDGRERLEFGDYPDLRDDPADSKWVLDKFEKATEALNAMMESDVDTSSDAWVELWVDTRRHVLSAHRCRADLSHALMRHVETIADVTTIETHGGDRTGLA
;
A
#
# COMPACT_ATOMS: atom_id res chain seq x y z
N MET A 1 -3.58 -69.11 68.25
CA MET A 1 -2.97 -68.65 66.98
C MET A 1 -3.43 -69.67 65.95
N THR A 2 -4.25 -69.42 64.94
CA THR A 2 -4.14 -68.44 63.85
C THR A 2 -5.43 -68.44 63.01
N VAL A 3 -6.45 -67.65 63.37
CA VAL A 3 -7.66 -67.49 62.52
C VAL A 3 -7.89 -66.02 62.15
N SER A 4 -7.47 -65.07 63.00
CA SER A 4 -7.59 -63.64 62.73
C SER A 4 -6.64 -63.14 61.61
N ASP A 5 -5.44 -63.70 61.46
CA ASP A 5 -4.46 -63.24 60.44
C ASP A 5 -4.88 -63.55 58.99
N ALA A 6 -5.64 -64.62 58.76
CA ALA A 6 -6.08 -65.00 57.42
C ALA A 6 -7.19 -64.08 56.87
N VAL A 7 -8.03 -63.54 57.76
CA VAL A 7 -9.16 -62.67 57.38
C VAL A 7 -8.67 -61.25 57.04
N TYR A 8 -7.65 -60.75 57.74
CA TYR A 8 -7.02 -59.47 57.39
C TYR A 8 -6.20 -59.53 56.09
N GLY A 9 -5.59 -60.68 55.77
CA GLY A 9 -4.90 -60.89 54.48
C GLY A 9 -5.85 -60.90 53.28
N LEU A 10 -7.03 -61.51 53.42
CA LEU A 10 -8.03 -61.59 52.33
C LEU A 10 -8.68 -60.22 52.04
N LEU A 11 -8.96 -59.43 53.09
CA LEU A 11 -9.51 -58.07 52.96
C LEU A 11 -8.50 -57.08 52.36
N GLY A 12 -7.21 -57.22 52.66
CA GLY A 12 -6.14 -56.43 52.04
C GLY A 12 -5.96 -56.75 50.54
N ALA A 13 -6.05 -58.03 50.16
CA ALA A 13 -5.91 -58.48 48.77
C ALA A 13 -7.10 -58.05 47.89
N LEU A 14 -8.34 -58.09 48.43
CA LEU A 14 -9.54 -57.60 47.73
C LEU A 14 -9.56 -56.07 47.59
N GLY A 15 -9.07 -55.34 48.60
CA GLY A 15 -8.92 -53.88 48.52
C GLY A 15 -7.88 -53.44 47.47
N GLY A 16 -6.74 -54.14 47.40
CA GLY A 16 -5.69 -53.86 46.41
C GLY A 16 -6.10 -54.14 44.96
N ALA A 17 -6.87 -55.21 44.73
CA ALA A 17 -7.33 -55.60 43.39
C ALA A 17 -8.32 -54.59 42.78
N ILE A 18 -9.18 -53.96 43.60
CA ILE A 18 -10.17 -52.97 43.13
C ILE A 18 -9.50 -51.64 42.74
N VAL A 19 -8.48 -51.21 43.49
CA VAL A 19 -7.70 -50.00 43.16
C VAL A 19 -6.81 -50.21 41.93
N ALA A 20 -6.23 -51.40 41.77
CA ALA A 20 -5.47 -51.75 40.57
C ALA A 20 -6.35 -51.81 39.31
N ALA A 21 -7.55 -52.41 39.41
CA ALA A 21 -8.48 -52.53 38.28
C ALA A 21 -9.00 -51.17 37.78
N THR A 22 -9.23 -50.22 38.69
CA THR A 22 -9.67 -48.86 38.33
C THR A 22 -8.55 -48.03 37.71
N ALA A 23 -7.29 -48.18 38.16
CA ALA A 23 -6.13 -47.53 37.54
C ALA A 23 -5.86 -48.00 36.10
N THR A 24 -6.05 -49.30 35.82
CA THR A 24 -5.87 -49.85 34.46
C THR A 24 -6.96 -49.41 33.48
N PHE A 25 -8.16 -49.09 33.96
CA PHE A 25 -9.28 -48.71 33.09
C PHE A 25 -9.29 -47.20 32.76
N TYR A 26 -8.85 -46.33 33.68
CA TYR A 26 -8.85 -44.87 33.47
C TYR A 26 -7.55 -44.32 32.85
N GLY A 27 -6.42 -45.01 32.98
CA GLY A 27 -5.13 -44.58 32.39
C GLY A 27 -5.15 -44.40 30.86
N PRO A 28 -5.64 -45.39 30.07
CA PRO A 28 -5.64 -45.30 28.60
C PRO A 28 -6.54 -44.19 28.05
N LEU A 29 -7.69 -43.93 28.70
CA LEU A 29 -8.64 -42.89 28.30
C LEU A 29 -8.11 -41.47 28.53
N GLN A 30 -7.30 -41.25 29.57
CA GLN A 30 -6.67 -39.95 29.80
C GLN A 30 -5.54 -39.67 28.82
N LEU A 31 -4.80 -40.70 28.40
CA LEU A 31 -3.77 -40.60 27.36
C LEU A 31 -4.38 -40.28 25.99
N GLN A 32 -5.50 -40.91 25.61
CA GLN A 32 -6.21 -40.56 24.37
C GLN A 32 -6.74 -39.11 24.37
N LYS A 33 -7.27 -38.63 25.51
CA LYS A 33 -7.73 -37.23 25.62
C LYS A 33 -6.58 -36.22 25.53
N ARG A 34 -5.39 -36.55 26.04
CA ARG A 34 -4.19 -35.70 25.87
C ARG A 34 -3.71 -35.71 24.42
N ALA A 35 -3.61 -36.88 23.79
CA ALA A 35 -3.20 -36.98 22.38
C ALA A 35 -4.17 -36.25 21.42
N LEU A 36 -5.48 -36.29 21.68
CA LEU A 36 -6.47 -35.52 20.91
C LEU A 36 -6.34 -34.00 21.11
N ARG A 37 -6.03 -33.54 22.33
CA ARG A 37 -5.81 -32.11 22.62
C ARG A 37 -4.50 -31.60 22.02
N GLU A 38 -3.45 -32.40 22.04
CA GLU A 38 -2.18 -32.06 21.40
C GLU A 38 -2.35 -32.03 19.87
N SER A 39 -3.04 -33.02 19.28
CA SER A 39 -3.37 -33.01 17.85
C SER A 39 -4.24 -31.83 17.45
N SER A 40 -5.20 -31.40 18.29
CA SER A 40 -6.03 -30.22 17.98
C SER A 40 -5.23 -28.93 18.11
N ALA A 41 -4.44 -28.79 19.18
CA ALA A 41 -3.58 -27.63 19.37
C ALA A 41 -2.53 -27.49 18.27
N GLU A 42 -1.98 -28.59 17.77
CA GLU A 42 -1.04 -28.58 16.64
C GLU A 42 -1.73 -28.13 15.35
N ARG A 43 -2.93 -28.65 15.05
CA ARG A 43 -3.75 -28.19 13.91
C ARG A 43 -4.09 -26.71 14.01
N ASP A 44 -4.56 -26.26 15.17
CA ASP A 44 -4.90 -24.85 15.40
C ASP A 44 -3.66 -23.95 15.22
N SER A 45 -2.48 -24.39 15.69
CA SER A 45 -1.23 -23.66 15.49
C SER A 45 -0.81 -23.59 14.02
N THR A 46 -1.00 -24.67 13.25
CA THR A 46 -0.69 -24.68 11.81
C THR A 46 -1.67 -23.81 11.01
N HIS A 47 -2.96 -23.82 11.37
CA HIS A 47 -3.96 -22.94 10.78
C HIS A 47 -3.66 -21.47 11.08
N ALA A 48 -3.33 -21.13 12.33
CA ALA A 48 -2.95 -19.77 12.72
C ALA A 48 -1.70 -19.29 11.97
N ARG A 49 -0.67 -20.13 11.81
CA ARG A 49 0.53 -19.80 11.03
C ARG A 49 0.23 -19.60 9.54
N THR A 50 -0.63 -20.43 8.97
CA THR A 50 -1.01 -20.32 7.55
C THR A 50 -1.78 -19.02 7.31
N GLU A 51 -2.67 -18.66 8.22
CA GLU A 51 -3.43 -17.41 8.13
C GLU A 51 -2.56 -16.17 8.32
N ALA A 52 -1.64 -16.20 9.29
CA ALA A 52 -0.66 -15.12 9.47
C ALA A 52 0.23 -14.93 8.24
N ASN A 53 0.66 -16.02 7.60
CA ASN A 53 1.44 -15.95 6.36
C ASN A 53 0.62 -15.34 5.21
N ARG A 54 -0.64 -15.74 5.04
CA ARG A 54 -1.53 -15.15 4.02
C ARG A 54 -1.71 -13.65 4.24
N GLN A 55 -1.94 -13.23 5.49
CA GLN A 55 -2.07 -11.80 5.82
C GLN A 55 -0.79 -11.03 5.51
N SER A 56 0.39 -11.57 5.84
CA SER A 56 1.66 -10.94 5.51
C SER A 56 1.90 -10.86 4.00
N GLU A 57 1.53 -11.89 3.24
CA GLU A 57 1.61 -11.89 1.78
C GLU A 57 0.70 -10.83 1.15
N LEU A 58 -0.53 -10.70 1.64
CA LEU A 58 -1.48 -9.66 1.19
C LEU A 58 -0.96 -8.25 1.50
N GLN A 59 -0.44 -8.01 2.70
CA GLN A 59 0.16 -6.73 3.07
C GLN A 59 1.35 -6.38 2.17
N ARG A 60 2.24 -7.34 1.90
CA ARG A 60 3.40 -7.14 1.00
C ARG A 60 2.96 -6.83 -0.42
N ALA A 61 1.92 -7.51 -0.92
CA ALA A 61 1.36 -7.23 -2.23
C ALA A 61 0.79 -5.81 -2.31
N GLN A 62 0.02 -5.38 -1.31
CA GLN A 62 -0.52 -4.02 -1.24
C GLN A 62 0.58 -2.95 -1.22
N VAL A 63 1.63 -3.13 -0.42
CA VAL A 63 2.78 -2.21 -0.40
C VAL A 63 3.49 -2.17 -1.75
N ALA A 64 3.68 -3.31 -2.41
CA ALA A 64 4.28 -3.38 -3.73
C ALA A 64 3.47 -2.59 -4.78
N ARG A 65 2.12 -2.63 -4.71
CA ARG A 65 1.24 -1.83 -5.59
C ARG A 65 1.39 -0.33 -5.36
N VAL A 66 1.41 0.10 -4.11
CA VAL A 66 1.65 1.50 -3.77
C VAL A 66 2.96 1.98 -4.39
N VAL A 67 4.02 1.18 -4.28
CA VAL A 67 5.32 1.49 -4.89
C VAL A 67 5.24 1.56 -6.41
N GLN A 68 4.49 0.65 -7.06
CA GLN A 68 4.29 0.67 -8.51
C GLN A 68 3.60 1.97 -8.97
N VAL A 69 2.50 2.36 -8.33
CA VAL A 69 1.79 3.62 -8.65
C VAL A 69 2.72 4.82 -8.49
N ARG A 70 3.42 4.92 -7.35
CA ARG A 70 4.36 6.02 -7.09
C ARG A 70 5.46 6.10 -8.14
N LYS A 71 5.99 4.95 -8.56
CA LYS A 71 7.04 4.87 -9.58
C LYS A 71 6.54 5.31 -10.95
N ALA A 72 5.36 4.86 -11.38
CA ALA A 72 4.79 5.22 -12.67
C ALA A 72 4.50 6.73 -12.74
N MET A 73 3.85 7.29 -11.71
CA MET A 73 3.57 8.73 -11.64
C MET A 73 4.84 9.59 -11.57
N ALA A 74 5.88 9.12 -10.86
CA ALA A 74 7.18 9.80 -10.82
C ALA A 74 7.90 9.75 -12.17
N ALA A 75 7.78 8.67 -12.94
CA ALA A 75 8.35 8.59 -14.27
C ALA A 75 7.71 9.61 -15.22
N TRP A 76 6.39 9.74 -15.18
CA TRP A 76 5.67 10.75 -15.98
C TRP A 76 6.05 12.19 -15.56
N ASP A 77 6.13 12.48 -14.26
CA ASP A 77 6.50 13.82 -13.76
C ASP A 77 7.92 14.21 -14.18
N ASN A 78 8.85 13.27 -14.07
CA ASN A 78 10.22 13.47 -14.54
C ASN A 78 10.30 13.70 -16.05
N LEU A 79 9.47 13.00 -16.84
CA LEU A 79 9.35 13.24 -18.28
C LEU A 79 8.89 14.67 -18.55
N LEU A 80 7.77 15.10 -17.95
CA LEU A 80 7.22 16.45 -18.12
C LEU A 80 8.23 17.53 -17.72
N ALA A 81 8.83 17.42 -16.53
CA ALA A 81 9.80 18.39 -16.02
C ALA A 81 11.10 18.42 -16.84
N ARG A 82 11.52 17.29 -17.41
CA ARG A 82 12.67 17.24 -18.32
C ARG A 82 12.35 17.91 -19.65
N THR A 83 11.22 17.58 -20.26
CA THR A 83 10.80 18.16 -21.55
C THR A 83 10.63 19.66 -21.44
N PHE A 84 9.95 20.15 -20.41
CA PHE A 84 9.79 21.59 -20.17
C PHE A 84 11.13 22.33 -20.09
N ARG A 85 12.14 21.77 -19.41
CA ARG A 85 13.49 22.35 -19.33
C ARG A 85 14.23 22.32 -20.67
N LEU A 86 14.07 21.24 -21.43
CA LEU A 86 14.72 21.10 -22.74
C LEU A 86 14.09 22.02 -23.80
N LEU A 87 12.78 22.30 -23.71
CA LEU A 87 12.10 23.27 -24.58
C LEU A 87 12.71 24.66 -24.45
N GLY A 88 13.09 25.07 -23.24
CA GLY A 88 13.80 26.35 -23.02
C GLY A 88 15.15 26.44 -23.74
N ASN A 89 15.71 25.31 -24.18
CA ASN A 89 16.98 25.25 -24.92
C ASN A 89 16.80 24.92 -26.41
N GLY A 90 15.57 24.66 -26.89
CA GLY A 90 15.30 24.24 -28.26
C GLY A 90 15.73 22.81 -28.61
N ILE A 91 15.91 21.92 -27.62
CA ILE A 91 16.48 20.57 -27.80
C ILE A 91 15.42 19.51 -27.45
N VAL A 92 14.29 19.51 -28.14
CA VAL A 92 13.25 18.49 -27.95
C VAL A 92 12.83 17.92 -29.30
N ASP A 93 12.82 16.59 -29.37
CA ASP A 93 12.20 15.84 -30.47
C ASP A 93 10.73 15.59 -30.09
N PRO A 94 9.75 16.22 -30.78
CA PRO A 94 8.34 16.07 -30.47
C PRO A 94 7.85 14.62 -30.62
N GLY A 95 8.37 13.89 -31.60
CA GLY A 95 8.00 12.49 -31.85
C GLY A 95 8.46 11.58 -30.71
N ALA A 96 9.70 11.76 -30.25
CA ALA A 96 10.22 11.03 -29.10
C ALA A 96 9.47 11.36 -27.80
N PHE A 97 9.10 12.63 -27.60
CA PHE A 97 8.30 13.03 -26.44
C PHE A 97 6.91 12.39 -26.47
N HIS A 98 6.18 12.49 -27.59
CA HIS A 98 4.82 11.96 -27.71
C HIS A 98 4.78 10.45 -27.39
N GLN A 99 5.73 9.68 -27.94
CA GLN A 99 5.85 8.25 -27.64
C GLN A 99 6.16 7.98 -26.15
N ALA A 100 7.04 8.77 -25.55
CA ALA A 100 7.38 8.63 -24.13
C ALA A 100 6.19 8.99 -23.22
N ALA A 101 5.41 10.02 -23.59
CA ALA A 101 4.25 10.47 -22.85
C ALA A 101 3.12 9.43 -22.91
N GLU A 102 2.84 8.85 -24.08
CA GLU A 102 1.85 7.76 -24.19
C GLU A 102 2.24 6.53 -23.39
N ARG A 103 3.53 6.14 -23.40
CA ARG A 103 4.00 5.03 -22.54
C ARG A 103 3.81 5.36 -21.06
N ALA A 104 4.19 6.56 -20.64
CA ALA A 104 4.03 6.98 -19.25
C ALA A 104 2.56 7.01 -18.82
N ARG A 105 1.65 7.45 -19.71
CA ARG A 105 0.20 7.43 -19.50
C ARG A 105 -0.33 6.02 -19.32
N VAL A 106 0.05 5.09 -20.21
CA VAL A 106 -0.35 3.68 -20.12
C VAL A 106 0.17 3.05 -18.83
N ASP A 107 1.46 3.21 -18.52
CA ASP A 107 2.07 2.66 -17.31
C ASP A 107 1.39 3.19 -16.03
N ALA A 108 1.11 4.49 -15.97
CA ALA A 108 0.42 5.12 -14.85
C ALA A 108 -1.02 4.61 -14.70
N SER A 109 -1.76 4.54 -15.82
CA SER A 109 -3.14 4.04 -15.84
C SER A 109 -3.21 2.59 -15.40
N THR A 110 -2.34 1.73 -15.94
CA THR A 110 -2.25 0.32 -15.55
C THR A 110 -1.95 0.18 -14.06
N ALA A 111 -0.96 0.91 -13.54
CA ALA A 111 -0.63 0.83 -12.12
C ALA A 111 -1.79 1.27 -11.21
N LEU A 112 -2.54 2.31 -11.61
CA LEU A 112 -3.72 2.77 -10.87
C LEU A 112 -4.88 1.77 -10.93
N TYR A 113 -5.16 1.17 -12.08
CA TYR A 113 -6.20 0.14 -12.22
C TYR A 113 -5.86 -1.14 -11.46
N GLU A 114 -4.59 -1.57 -11.48
CA GLU A 114 -4.13 -2.72 -10.70
C GLU A 114 -4.25 -2.45 -9.19
N ALA A 115 -3.93 -1.23 -8.74
CA ALA A 115 -4.18 -0.81 -7.38
C ALA A 115 -5.68 -0.89 -7.00
N LEU A 116 -6.57 -0.37 -7.85
CA LEU A 116 -8.02 -0.42 -7.62
C LEU A 116 -8.55 -1.84 -7.50
N ASN A 117 -8.11 -2.76 -8.37
CA ASN A 117 -8.52 -4.16 -8.34
C ASN A 117 -8.12 -4.87 -7.03
N ASP A 118 -7.03 -4.45 -6.40
CA ASP A 118 -6.52 -5.02 -5.14
C ASP A 118 -7.12 -4.31 -3.89
N GLY A 119 -8.15 -3.48 -4.08
CA GLY A 119 -8.86 -2.79 -3.01
C GLY A 119 -8.21 -1.48 -2.57
N LEU A 120 -7.14 -1.03 -3.25
CA LEU A 120 -6.54 0.28 -3.01
C LEU A 120 -7.34 1.34 -3.77
N TYR A 121 -8.31 1.96 -3.10
CA TYR A 121 -9.09 3.04 -3.69
C TYR A 121 -8.28 4.34 -3.73
N ILE A 122 -7.67 4.61 -4.88
CA ILE A 122 -7.08 5.90 -5.20
C ILE A 122 -8.17 6.69 -5.93
N PRO A 123 -8.58 7.89 -5.47
CA PRO A 123 -9.55 8.72 -6.18
C PRO A 123 -8.97 9.19 -7.52
N ALA A 124 -8.97 8.32 -8.51
CA ALA A 124 -8.32 8.52 -9.79
C ALA A 124 -9.28 8.30 -10.97
N THR A 125 -10.45 7.69 -10.76
CA THR A 125 -11.34 7.32 -11.86
C THR A 125 -12.80 7.35 -11.43
N GLN A 126 -13.66 7.87 -12.30
CA GLN A 126 -15.12 7.82 -12.14
C GLN A 126 -15.59 6.36 -12.09
N GLY A 127 -16.16 5.94 -10.97
CA GLY A 127 -16.81 4.62 -10.84
C GLY A 127 -16.69 3.99 -9.45
N SER A 128 -17.32 4.57 -8.43
CA SER A 128 -18.21 3.80 -7.54
C SER A 128 -18.85 4.75 -6.52
N ASP A 129 -20.16 4.62 -6.39
CA ASP A 129 -20.97 5.30 -5.40
C ASP A 129 -20.55 4.88 -3.99
N GLY A 130 -20.14 5.88 -3.20
CA GLY A 130 -20.32 5.91 -1.75
C GLY A 130 -19.83 4.70 -0.96
N ARG A 131 -18.51 4.60 -0.72
CA ARG A 131 -17.94 4.14 0.56
C ARG A 131 -16.46 4.51 0.63
N GLU A 132 -16.09 5.13 1.74
CA GLU A 132 -14.76 5.67 2.10
C GLU A 132 -14.10 6.60 1.06
N ARG A 133 -14.54 7.85 1.13
CA ARG A 133 -13.84 8.98 0.54
C ARG A 133 -12.52 9.16 1.31
N LEU A 134 -11.39 8.81 0.69
CA LEU A 134 -10.12 9.46 1.05
C LEU A 134 -10.25 10.91 0.61
N GLU A 135 -10.85 11.74 1.47
CA GLU A 135 -10.78 13.19 1.34
C GLU A 135 -9.30 13.55 1.45
N PHE A 136 -8.69 13.83 0.29
CA PHE A 136 -7.47 14.63 0.23
C PHE A 136 -7.76 15.84 1.12
N GLY A 137 -6.98 15.95 2.20
CA GLY A 137 -7.34 16.69 3.40
C GLY A 137 -7.85 18.10 3.14
N ASP A 138 -8.56 18.65 4.12
CA ASP A 138 -8.96 20.06 4.21
C ASP A 138 -7.74 20.98 4.02
N TYR A 139 -7.38 21.24 2.77
CA TYR A 139 -6.42 22.27 2.37
C TYR A 139 -7.24 23.43 1.81
N PRO A 140 -7.56 24.44 2.64
CA PRO A 140 -8.47 25.53 2.28
C PRO A 140 -7.95 26.43 1.14
N ASP A 141 -6.68 26.31 0.75
CA ASP A 141 -6.05 27.09 -0.32
C ASP A 141 -6.08 26.42 -1.71
N LEU A 142 -6.66 25.21 -1.85
CA LEU A 142 -6.72 24.46 -3.12
C LEU A 142 -8.10 24.50 -3.80
N ARG A 143 -8.94 25.49 -3.47
CA ARG A 143 -10.14 25.82 -4.26
C ARG A 143 -9.77 26.68 -5.47
N ASP A 144 -8.84 26.19 -6.29
CA ASP A 144 -8.79 26.63 -7.69
C ASP A 144 -9.92 25.88 -8.41
N ASP A 145 -11.03 26.61 -8.62
CA ASP A 145 -12.21 26.31 -9.45
C ASP A 145 -12.78 24.86 -9.40
N PRO A 146 -14.04 24.63 -8.97
CA PRO A 146 -14.69 23.31 -9.08
C PRO A 146 -14.78 22.77 -10.52
N ALA A 147 -14.53 23.59 -11.55
CA ALA A 147 -14.38 23.16 -12.94
C ALA A 147 -13.00 22.54 -13.25
N ASP A 148 -12.01 22.72 -12.38
CA ASP A 148 -10.65 22.28 -12.62
C ASP A 148 -10.45 20.88 -12.02
N SER A 149 -10.67 19.86 -12.87
CA SER A 149 -10.65 18.42 -12.55
C SER A 149 -9.75 18.03 -11.37
N LYS A 150 -10.36 17.38 -10.38
CA LYS A 150 -9.71 16.85 -9.15
C LYS A 150 -8.80 15.63 -9.40
N TRP A 151 -8.60 15.22 -10.65
CA TRP A 151 -8.04 13.92 -11.00
C TRP A 151 -6.55 14.02 -11.33
N VAL A 152 -5.76 13.12 -10.74
CA VAL A 152 -4.31 13.03 -10.97
C VAL A 152 -3.98 12.89 -12.45
N LEU A 153 -4.65 11.98 -13.16
CA LEU A 153 -4.36 11.72 -14.58
C LEU A 153 -4.65 12.96 -15.44
N ASP A 154 -5.79 13.62 -15.24
CA ASP A 154 -6.15 14.84 -15.97
C ASP A 154 -5.10 15.95 -15.82
N LYS A 155 -4.51 16.14 -14.64
CA LYS A 155 -3.46 17.16 -14.45
C LYS A 155 -2.21 16.82 -15.25
N PHE A 156 -1.85 15.54 -15.36
CA PHE A 156 -0.73 15.07 -16.15
C PHE A 156 -1.02 15.12 -17.67
N GLU A 157 -2.25 14.81 -18.07
CA GLU A 157 -2.71 14.93 -19.46
C GLU A 157 -2.70 16.40 -19.90
N LYS A 158 -3.30 17.31 -19.13
CA LYS A 158 -3.25 18.76 -19.41
C LYS A 158 -1.82 19.29 -19.53
N ALA A 159 -0.90 18.82 -18.66
CA ALA A 159 0.52 19.20 -18.75
C ALA A 159 1.20 18.63 -20.01
N THR A 160 0.82 17.42 -20.44
CA THR A 160 1.31 16.80 -21.67
C THR A 160 0.80 17.55 -22.89
N GLU A 161 -0.49 17.89 -22.92
CA GLU A 161 -1.13 18.68 -23.98
C GLU A 161 -0.49 20.06 -24.11
N ALA A 162 -0.29 20.77 -22.99
CA ALA A 162 0.36 22.07 -23.00
C ALA A 162 1.79 22.01 -23.55
N LEU A 163 2.56 20.99 -23.18
CA LEU A 163 3.90 20.78 -23.75
C LEU A 163 3.84 20.50 -25.26
N ASN A 164 2.92 19.65 -25.73
CA ASN A 164 2.72 19.39 -27.16
C ASN A 164 2.37 20.67 -27.92
N ALA A 165 1.40 21.44 -27.44
CA ALA A 165 1.02 22.72 -28.04
C ALA A 165 2.19 23.69 -28.14
N MET A 166 3.08 23.69 -27.14
CA MET A 166 4.28 24.51 -27.14
C MET A 166 5.37 24.02 -28.10
N MET A 167 5.52 22.69 -28.28
CA MET A 167 6.46 22.11 -29.26
C MET A 167 6.01 22.31 -30.70
N GLU A 168 4.71 22.31 -30.95
CA GLU A 168 4.10 22.49 -32.27
C GLU A 168 3.86 23.96 -32.62
N SER A 169 4.15 24.87 -31.69
CA SER A 169 3.91 26.30 -31.89
C SER A 169 4.89 26.90 -32.88
N ASP A 170 4.38 27.52 -33.94
CA ASP A 170 5.17 28.35 -34.87
C ASP A 170 5.41 29.78 -34.33
N VAL A 171 5.03 30.04 -33.07
CA VAL A 171 5.16 31.36 -32.44
C VAL A 171 6.64 31.67 -32.18
N ASP A 172 7.08 32.87 -32.53
CA ASP A 172 8.45 33.31 -32.24
C ASP A 172 8.69 33.34 -30.72
N THR A 173 9.77 32.68 -30.30
CA THR A 173 10.26 32.62 -28.92
C THR A 173 10.47 33.98 -28.25
N SER A 174 10.62 35.05 -29.04
CA SER A 174 10.77 36.42 -28.53
C SER A 174 9.44 37.16 -28.31
N SER A 175 8.32 36.60 -28.75
CA SER A 175 7.01 37.25 -28.72
C SER A 175 6.30 37.12 -27.38
N ASP A 176 5.42 38.10 -27.08
CA ASP A 176 4.56 38.06 -25.89
C ASP A 176 3.67 36.81 -25.87
N ALA A 177 3.22 36.35 -27.04
CA ALA A 177 2.43 35.12 -27.17
C ALA A 177 3.22 33.87 -26.74
N TRP A 178 4.52 33.80 -27.03
CA TRP A 178 5.37 32.72 -26.53
C TRP A 178 5.55 32.77 -25.02
N VAL A 179 5.72 33.98 -24.46
CA VAL A 179 5.83 34.18 -23.01
C VAL A 179 4.56 33.71 -22.29
N GLU A 180 3.38 34.06 -22.82
CA GLU A 180 2.10 33.59 -22.29
C GLU A 180 1.98 32.06 -22.35
N LEU A 181 2.30 31.45 -23.50
CA LEU A 181 2.29 30.00 -23.68
C LEU A 181 3.26 29.29 -22.73
N TRP A 182 4.45 29.85 -22.53
CA TRP A 182 5.45 29.34 -21.58
C TRP A 182 4.93 29.37 -20.14
N VAL A 183 4.34 30.50 -19.71
CA VAL A 183 3.78 30.67 -18.37
C VAL A 183 2.63 29.71 -18.13
N ASP A 184 1.75 29.54 -19.12
CA ASP A 184 0.61 28.64 -19.06
C ASP A 184 1.06 27.17 -18.97
N THR A 185 1.97 26.75 -19.84
CA THR A 185 2.58 25.40 -19.83
C THR A 185 3.26 25.12 -18.49
N ARG A 186 4.02 26.09 -17.97
CA ARG A 186 4.66 25.97 -16.65
C ARG A 186 3.63 25.75 -15.55
N ARG A 187 2.48 26.45 -15.59
CA ARG A 187 1.41 26.29 -14.61
C ARG A 187 0.88 24.86 -14.60
N HIS A 188 0.64 24.28 -15.78
CA HIS A 188 0.18 22.89 -15.89
C HIS A 188 1.21 21.88 -15.39
N VAL A 189 2.48 22.01 -15.77
CA VAL A 189 3.56 21.12 -15.28
C VAL A 189 3.70 21.19 -13.76
N LEU A 190 3.65 22.40 -13.17
CA LEU A 190 3.69 22.56 -11.72
C LEU A 190 2.46 21.98 -11.03
N SER A 191 1.28 22.10 -11.64
CA SER A 191 0.04 21.51 -11.12
C SER A 191 0.14 19.99 -11.07
N ALA A 192 0.61 19.35 -12.15
CA ALA A 192 0.86 17.90 -12.19
C ALA A 192 1.87 17.45 -11.11
N HIS A 193 2.98 18.20 -10.96
CA HIS A 193 4.00 17.89 -9.95
C HIS A 193 3.44 17.94 -8.51
N ARG A 194 2.67 18.97 -8.18
CA ARG A 194 2.00 19.10 -6.86
C ARG A 194 1.03 17.95 -6.64
N CYS A 195 0.21 17.64 -7.64
CA CYS A 195 -0.77 16.55 -7.58
C CYS A 195 -0.09 15.19 -7.32
N ARG A 196 1.08 14.94 -7.92
CA ARG A 196 1.90 13.76 -7.62
C ARG A 196 2.41 13.75 -6.19
N ALA A 197 2.86 14.88 -5.68
CA ALA A 197 3.36 14.98 -4.31
C ALA A 197 2.24 14.63 -3.31
N ASP A 198 1.04 15.17 -3.52
CA ASP A 198 -0.15 14.89 -2.71
C ASP A 198 -0.55 13.41 -2.79
N LEU A 199 -0.59 12.84 -3.99
CA LEU A 199 -0.83 11.41 -4.19
C LEU A 199 0.22 10.56 -3.47
N SER A 200 1.50 10.87 -3.63
CA SER A 200 2.58 10.14 -2.97
C SER A 200 2.46 10.21 -1.45
N HIS A 201 2.03 11.35 -0.91
CA HIS A 201 1.83 11.52 0.53
C HIS A 201 0.64 10.68 1.02
N ALA A 202 -0.50 10.71 0.32
CA ALA A 202 -1.67 9.90 0.65
C ALA A 202 -1.34 8.39 0.60
N LEU A 203 -0.63 7.95 -0.44
CA LEU A 203 -0.17 6.58 -0.60
C LEU A 203 0.78 6.13 0.52
N MET A 204 1.66 7.01 1.00
CA MET A 204 2.55 6.68 2.12
C MET A 204 1.81 6.54 3.44
N ARG A 205 0.83 7.42 3.73
CA ARG A 205 -0.03 7.25 4.92
C ARG A 205 -0.76 5.91 4.88
N HIS A 206 -1.21 5.47 3.70
CA HIS A 206 -1.86 4.17 3.57
C HIS A 206 -0.91 3.00 3.86
N VAL A 207 0.35 3.09 3.42
CA VAL A 207 1.39 2.09 3.74
C VAL A 207 1.66 2.05 5.24
N GLU A 208 1.73 3.19 5.92
CA GLU A 208 1.90 3.26 7.38
C GLU A 208 0.76 2.51 8.10
N THR A 209 -0.49 2.71 7.66
CA THR A 209 -1.65 2.01 8.22
C THR A 209 -1.62 0.50 7.99
N ILE A 210 -1.20 0.03 6.81
CA ILE A 210 -1.20 -1.41 6.48
C ILE A 210 -0.06 -2.16 7.15
N ALA A 211 1.12 -1.54 7.18
CA ALA A 211 2.36 -2.24 7.49
C ALA A 211 2.81 -2.07 8.95
N ASP A 212 2.11 -1.24 9.75
CA ASP A 212 2.52 -0.84 11.11
C ASP A 212 4.01 -0.40 11.12
N VAL A 213 4.43 0.23 10.02
CA VAL A 213 5.81 0.62 9.79
C VAL A 213 6.03 1.95 10.46
N THR A 214 6.90 1.97 11.48
CA THR A 214 7.44 3.19 12.06
C THR A 214 8.06 4.06 10.96
N THR A 215 7.43 5.19 10.66
CA THR A 215 8.01 6.21 9.79
C THR A 215 9.25 6.78 10.47
N ILE A 216 10.41 6.74 9.80
CA ILE A 216 11.58 7.48 10.26
C ILE A 216 11.32 8.94 9.89
N GLU A 217 10.84 9.73 10.85
CA GLU A 217 10.75 11.17 10.70
C GLU A 217 12.15 11.72 10.43
N THR A 218 12.34 12.29 9.24
CA THR A 218 13.51 13.11 8.92
C THR A 218 13.21 14.55 9.37
N HIS A 219 12.96 14.74 10.67
CA HIS A 219 12.79 16.09 11.21
C HIS A 219 14.10 16.61 11.82
N GLY A 220 14.49 17.79 11.34
CA GLY A 220 15.28 18.75 12.09
C GLY A 220 16.71 18.33 12.38
N GLY A 221 17.61 18.64 11.44
CA GLY A 221 18.99 18.95 11.82
C GLY A 221 18.94 20.09 12.85
N ASP A 222 19.04 19.69 14.12
CA ASP A 222 19.14 20.55 15.28
C ASP A 222 20.39 21.41 15.12
N ARG A 223 20.22 22.58 14.49
CA ARG A 223 21.16 23.69 14.57
C ARG A 223 20.88 24.44 15.87
N THR A 224 21.10 23.77 17.00
CA THR A 224 21.37 24.47 18.25
C THR A 224 22.61 23.86 18.90
N GLY A 225 23.64 24.69 19.02
CA GLY A 225 24.81 24.44 19.85
C GLY A 225 26.06 24.02 19.09
N LEU A 226 26.92 25.00 18.79
CA LEU A 226 28.23 25.09 19.45
C LEU A 226 28.93 26.42 19.07
N ALA A 227 29.16 27.21 20.12
CA ALA A 227 30.08 28.34 20.29
C ALA A 227 29.87 29.62 19.46
#